data_AF-A0A932WRN4-F1
#
_entry.id   AF-A0A932WRN4-F1
#
_cell.length_a   1.000
_cell.length_b   1.000
_cell.length_c   1.000
_cell.angle_alpha   90.00
_cell.angle_beta   90.00
_cell.angle_gamma   90.00
#
_symmetry.space_group_name_H-M   'P 1'
#
loop_
_entity.id
_entity.type
_entity.pdbx_description
1 polymer ?
#
loop_
_entity_poly.entity_id
_entity_poly.type
_entity_poly.pdbx_seq_one_letter_code
_entity_poly.pdbx_strand_id
1 'polypeptide(L)'
;MNSSQFPCGRIARRTFLADCGMGFTGLALGAMLVRDGALAQETSGEGTAPDGLPHLFPKAKNVIWYFMLGGTSHLESFDPKPELTKHAGKTIEESPFK
;
A
#
# COMPACT_ATOMS: atom_id res chain seq x y z
N MET A 1 23.82 -15.18 31.31
CA MET A 1 24.45 -15.84 30.15
C MET A 1 25.59 -14.96 29.64
N ASN A 2 26.78 -15.54 29.49
CA ASN A 2 28.09 -14.89 29.36
C ASN A 2 28.17 -13.72 28.37
N SER A 3 28.53 -12.54 28.88
CA SER A 3 28.74 -11.28 28.15
C SER A 3 30.16 -11.10 27.58
N SER A 4 30.95 -12.17 27.46
CA SER A 4 32.39 -12.07 27.16
C SER A 4 32.83 -12.37 25.73
N GLN A 5 31.93 -12.47 24.73
CA GLN A 5 32.31 -13.06 23.44
C GLN A 5 32.63 -12.10 22.27
N PHE A 6 32.50 -10.77 22.41
CA PHE A 6 32.85 -9.83 21.31
C PHE A 6 33.55 -8.55 21.81
N PRO A 7 34.84 -8.35 21.51
CA PRO A 7 35.64 -7.23 22.05
C PRO A 7 35.33 -5.85 21.45
N CYS A 8 34.28 -5.72 20.62
CA CYS A 8 34.00 -4.50 19.83
C CYS A 8 32.53 -4.07 19.82
N GLY A 9 31.71 -4.51 20.78
CA GLY A 9 30.30 -4.09 20.87
C GLY A 9 29.42 -4.56 19.70
N ARG A 10 29.91 -5.51 18.88
CA ARG A 10 29.15 -6.10 17.77
C ARG A 10 28.24 -7.20 18.30
N ILE A 11 26.95 -7.08 18.00
CA ILE A 11 25.97 -8.15 18.27
C ILE A 11 26.31 -9.34 17.36
N ALA A 12 26.40 -10.54 17.93
CA ALA A 12 26.63 -11.75 17.16
C ALA A 12 25.48 -11.96 16.18
N ARG A 13 25.78 -12.23 14.90
CA ARG A 13 24.76 -12.53 13.87
C ARG A 13 23.76 -13.59 14.35
N ARG A 14 24.23 -14.62 15.06
CA ARG A 14 23.38 -15.69 15.58
C ARG A 14 22.42 -15.22 16.66
N THR A 15 22.87 -14.34 17.56
CA THR A 15 22.02 -13.75 18.60
C THR A 15 21.02 -12.78 18.00
N PHE A 16 21.46 -11.91 17.08
CA PHE A 16 20.57 -10.99 16.35
C PHE A 16 19.45 -11.74 15.61
N LEU A 17 19.80 -12.79 14.86
CA LEU A 17 18.80 -13.60 14.15
C LEU A 17 17.89 -14.38 15.11
N ALA A 18 18.42 -14.83 16.25
CA ALA A 18 17.62 -15.49 17.28
C ALA A 18 16.61 -14.51 17.92
N ASP A 19 17.03 -13.30 18.26
CA ASP A 19 16.17 -12.28 18.89
C ASP A 19 15.11 -11.76 17.91
N CYS A 20 15.48 -11.47 16.66
CA CYS A 20 14.52 -11.07 15.62
C CYS A 20 13.55 -12.20 15.26
N GLY A 21 14.03 -13.44 15.17
CA GLY A 21 13.21 -14.61 14.83
C GLY A 21 12.22 -14.98 15.93
N MET A 22 12.64 -14.95 17.20
CA MET A 22 11.76 -15.26 18.34
C MET A 22 10.71 -14.18 18.61
N GLY A 23 10.97 -12.91 18.24
CA GLY A 23 9.96 -11.86 18.32
C GLY A 23 8.85 -12.03 17.27
N PHE A 24 9.19 -12.47 16.06
CA PHE A 24 8.25 -12.63 14.96
C PHE A 24 7.26 -13.79 15.17
N THR A 25 7.72 -14.89 15.79
CA THR A 25 6.82 -16.01 16.14
C THR A 25 5.75 -15.60 17.15
N GLY A 26 6.04 -14.62 18.02
CA GLY A 26 5.05 -14.03 18.92
C GLY A 26 3.91 -13.32 18.20
N LEU A 27 4.18 -12.63 17.07
CA LEU A 27 3.13 -12.04 16.23
C LEU A 27 2.27 -13.10 15.55
N ALA A 28 2.90 -14.15 15.03
CA ALA A 28 2.18 -15.28 14.42
C ALA A 28 1.29 -16.01 15.43
N LEU A 29 1.79 -16.26 16.64
CA LEU A 29 1.04 -16.86 17.73
C LEU A 29 -0.10 -15.94 18.20
N GLY A 30 0.15 -14.63 18.32
CA GLY A 30 -0.88 -13.64 18.64
C GLY A 30 -2.01 -13.64 17.61
N ALA A 31 -1.70 -13.70 16.32
CA ALA A 31 -2.70 -13.79 15.26
C ALA A 31 -3.52 -15.09 15.33
N MET A 32 -2.89 -16.22 15.67
CA MET A 32 -3.58 -17.49 15.88
C MET A 32 -4.49 -17.44 17.12
N LEU A 33 -4.02 -16.91 18.25
CA LEU A 33 -4.83 -16.78 19.47
C LEU A 33 -6.01 -15.81 19.31
N VAL A 34 -5.86 -14.76 18.50
CA VAL A 34 -6.97 -13.88 18.10
C VAL A 34 -7.98 -14.64 17.24
N ARG A 35 -7.51 -15.42 16.27
CA ARG A 35 -8.37 -16.25 15.41
C ARG A 35 -9.12 -17.33 16.18
N ASP A 36 -8.47 -17.95 17.16
CA ASP A 36 -9.02 -19.00 18.01
C ASP A 36 -9.88 -18.44 19.15
N GLY A 37 -10.05 -17.11 19.23
CA GLY A 37 -10.88 -16.45 20.23
C GLY A 37 -10.32 -16.51 21.66
N ALA A 38 -9.09 -17.01 21.85
CA ALA A 38 -8.45 -17.14 23.15
C ALA A 38 -8.13 -15.78 23.81
N LEU A 39 -8.03 -14.72 23.00
CA LEU A 39 -7.83 -13.34 23.43
C LEU A 39 -9.10 -12.47 23.25
N ALA A 40 -10.27 -13.10 23.04
CA ALA A 40 -11.53 -12.39 23.10
C ALA A 40 -11.77 -11.95 24.54
N GLN A 41 -11.21 -10.80 24.91
CA GLN A 41 -11.81 -9.98 25.93
C GLN A 41 -13.25 -9.76 25.48
N GLU A 42 -14.22 -10.07 26.34
CA GLU A 42 -15.60 -9.64 26.13
C GLU A 42 -15.60 -8.11 26.10
N THR A 43 -15.28 -7.55 24.94
CA THR A 43 -15.63 -6.18 24.61
C THR A 43 -17.12 -6.22 24.46
N SER A 44 -17.79 -5.97 25.59
CA SER A 44 -19.13 -5.42 25.71
C SER A 44 -19.20 -4.05 25.03
N GLY A 45 -18.90 -4.06 23.74
CA GLY A 45 -18.92 -2.94 22.83
C GLY A 45 -19.37 -3.52 21.50
N GLU A 46 -20.62 -3.23 21.16
CA GLU A 46 -21.28 -3.56 19.90
C GLU A 46 -20.41 -3.14 18.71
N GLY A 47 -19.55 -4.04 18.27
CA GLY A 47 -18.78 -3.91 17.04
C GLY A 47 -19.14 -5.08 16.15
N THR A 48 -20.28 -5.01 15.49
CA THR A 48 -20.65 -5.99 14.46
C THR A 48 -19.51 -6.03 13.44
N ALA A 49 -18.90 -7.19 13.26
CA ALA A 49 -17.92 -7.37 12.20
C ALA A 49 -18.58 -6.96 10.87
N PRO A 50 -17.92 -6.17 10.00
CA PRO A 50 -18.54 -5.75 8.76
C PRO A 50 -18.84 -6.98 7.90
N ASP A 51 -20.11 -7.18 7.54
CA ASP A 51 -20.62 -8.38 6.85
C ASP A 51 -20.09 -8.57 5.42
N GLY A 52 -19.09 -7.78 5.00
CA GLY A 52 -18.48 -7.83 3.67
C GLY A 52 -19.42 -7.41 2.53
N LEU A 53 -20.66 -7.06 2.84
CA LEU A 53 -21.64 -6.57 1.89
C LEU A 53 -21.51 -5.06 1.77
N PRO A 54 -21.53 -4.50 0.54
CA PRO A 54 -21.75 -3.07 0.43
C PRO A 54 -23.13 -2.78 1.05
N HIS A 55 -23.21 -1.77 1.90
CA HIS A 55 -24.47 -1.39 2.54
C HIS A 55 -25.59 -1.07 1.51
N LEU A 56 -25.25 -0.90 0.22
CA LEU A 56 -26.13 -0.62 -0.90
C LEU A 56 -25.73 -1.43 -2.15
N PHE A 57 -26.69 -1.80 -3.00
CA PHE A 57 -26.42 -2.42 -4.31
C PHE A 57 -26.02 -1.36 -5.35
N PRO A 58 -24.79 -1.39 -5.91
CA PRO A 58 -24.38 -0.37 -6.86
C PRO A 58 -24.73 -0.77 -8.30
N LYS A 59 -25.55 0.05 -8.98
CA LYS A 59 -25.72 -0.03 -10.44
C LYS A 59 -25.72 1.37 -11.04
N ALA A 60 -24.62 1.75 -11.68
CA ALA A 60 -24.60 2.97 -12.48
C ALA A 60 -25.51 2.77 -13.71
N LYS A 61 -26.54 3.61 -13.85
CA LYS A 61 -27.47 3.55 -14.98
C LYS A 61 -26.94 4.27 -16.21
N ASN A 62 -26.15 5.34 -16.02
CA ASN A 62 -25.52 6.13 -17.06
C ASN A 62 -24.17 6.63 -16.55
N VAL A 63 -23.18 6.72 -17.43
CA VAL A 63 -21.84 7.26 -17.14
C VAL A 63 -21.60 8.43 -18.08
N ILE A 64 -21.40 9.62 -17.53
CA ILE A 64 -21.00 10.80 -18.31
C ILE A 64 -19.50 10.96 -18.10
N TRP A 65 -18.73 10.70 -19.15
CA TRP A 65 -17.27 10.80 -19.11
C TRP A 65 -16.83 12.09 -19.79
N TYR A 66 -16.09 12.92 -19.07
CA TYR A 66 -15.58 14.19 -19.57
C TYR A 66 -14.06 14.14 -19.63
N PHE A 67 -13.50 14.42 -20.81
CA PHE A 67 -12.06 14.52 -21.00
C PHE A 67 -11.68 16.00 -21.03
N MET A 68 -11.21 16.51 -19.89
CA MET A 68 -10.72 17.88 -19.79
C MET A 68 -9.30 17.93 -20.33
N LEU A 69 -9.15 18.49 -21.52
CA LEU A 69 -7.86 18.84 -22.09
C LEU A 69 -7.24 19.92 -21.19
N GLY A 70 -6.09 19.61 -20.59
CA GLY A 70 -5.32 20.57 -19.77
C GLY A 70 -5.06 20.16 -18.32
N GLY A 71 -5.60 19.02 -17.86
CA GLY A 71 -5.22 18.46 -16.56
C GLY A 71 -3.86 17.76 -16.60
N THR A 72 -2.95 18.13 -15.71
CA THR A 72 -1.67 17.42 -15.56
C THR A 72 -1.94 16.07 -14.88
N SER A 73 -2.01 14.98 -15.66
CA SER A 73 -2.14 13.65 -15.07
C SER A 73 -0.84 13.26 -14.37
N HIS A 74 -0.90 12.38 -13.37
CA HIS A 74 0.31 11.87 -12.72
C HIS A 74 1.26 11.17 -13.72
N LEU A 75 0.71 10.59 -14.78
CA LEU A 75 1.45 10.00 -15.91
C LEU A 75 2.05 11.07 -16.83
N GLU A 76 1.40 12.22 -16.95
CA GLU A 76 1.78 13.27 -17.89
C GLU A 76 2.78 14.28 -17.31
N SER A 77 2.83 14.44 -15.99
CA SER A 77 3.50 15.57 -15.32
C SER A 77 5.03 15.45 -15.22
N PHE A 78 5.55 14.22 -15.14
CA PHE A 78 6.95 13.99 -14.78
C PHE A 78 7.80 13.35 -15.89
N ASP A 79 7.21 13.08 -17.06
CA ASP A 79 7.94 12.55 -18.20
C ASP A 79 8.11 13.65 -19.27
N PRO A 80 9.35 14.09 -19.57
CA PRO A 80 9.59 15.09 -20.60
C PRO A 80 9.16 14.56 -21.97
N LYS A 81 8.20 15.25 -22.61
CA LYS A 81 7.69 14.91 -23.95
C LYS A 81 8.33 15.80 -25.02
N PRO A 82 9.49 15.43 -25.61
CA PRO A 82 10.21 16.29 -26.54
C PRO A 82 9.40 16.63 -27.80
N GLU A 83 8.60 15.69 -28.29
CA GLU A 83 7.71 15.92 -29.45
C GLU A 83 6.61 16.94 -29.11
N LEU A 84 6.07 16.94 -27.89
CA LEU A 84 5.08 17.93 -27.49
C LEU A 84 5.68 19.33 -27.45
N THR A 85 6.92 19.47 -26.97
CA THR A 85 7.66 20.73 -27.00
C THR A 85 7.94 21.20 -28.44
N LYS A 86 8.31 20.29 -29.34
CA LYS A 86 8.61 20.59 -30.76
C LYS A 86 7.38 21.02 -31.56
N HIS A 87 6.20 20.55 -31.15
CA HIS A 87 4.92 20.84 -31.80
C HIS A 87 4.05 21.82 -31.01
N ALA A 88 4.59 22.45 -29.96
CA ALA A 88 3.90 23.47 -29.20
C ALA A 88 3.49 24.65 -30.09
N GLY A 89 2.22 25.06 -30.00
CA GLY A 89 1.66 26.18 -30.77
C GLY A 89 1.25 25.85 -32.21
N LYS A 90 1.42 24.62 -32.66
CA LYS A 90 0.93 24.16 -33.98
C LYS A 90 -0.49 23.64 -33.86
N THR A 91 -1.30 23.91 -34.87
CA THR A 91 -2.62 23.28 -35.02
C THR A 91 -2.47 21.82 -35.46
N ILE A 92 -3.52 21.01 -35.27
CA ILE A 92 -3.51 19.58 -35.62
C ILE A 92 -3.20 19.38 -37.11
N GLU A 93 -3.69 20.28 -37.97
CA GLU A 93 -3.47 20.25 -39.41
C GLU A 93 -2.00 20.46 -39.81
N GLU A 94 -1.23 21.16 -38.99
CA GLU A 94 0.19 21.44 -39.20
C GLU A 94 1.11 20.38 -38.59
N SER A 95 0.53 19.41 -37.86
CA SER A 95 1.26 18.30 -37.28
C SER A 95 1.39 17.16 -38.28
N PRO A 96 2.50 16.41 -38.29
CA PRO A 96 2.69 15.27 -39.20
C PRO A 96 1.81 14.06 -38.84
N PHE A 97 1.04 14.13 -37.76
CA PHE A 97 0.19 13.06 -37.24
C PHE A 97 -1.27 13.39 -37.60
N LYS A 98 -1.79 12.71 -38.62
CA LYS A 98 -3.18 12.78 -39.05
C LYS A 98 -3.85 11.43 -38.85
#